data_AF-A0A0A1TE04-F1
#
_entry.id   AF-A0A0A1TE04-F1
#
_cell.length_a   1.000
_cell.length_b   1.000
_cell.length_c   1.000
_cell.angle_alpha   90.00
_cell.angle_beta   90.00
_cell.angle_gamma   90.00
#
_symmetry.space_group_name_H-M   'P 1'
#
loop_
_entity.id
_entity.type
_entity.pdbx_description
1 polymer ?
#
loop_
_entity_poly.entity_id
_entity_poly.type
_entity_poly.pdbx_seq_one_letter_code
_entity_poly.pdbx_strand_id
1 'polypeptide(L)'
;MKFLGTVTALAAVNLSAFASPVGEIGTSIVEQRAPFVTCKPINFSTNKVDLQKVDLATAASEARRAGLVPGLSGDPHRFMNGEGIKWGVRNCDLNGAILFEFPIYKVGIKKTWQKDAKTKGQTLADIRTVYANVNGGIVLCGAMTHTKINIPIEKQGAALLQT
;
A
#
# COMPACT_ATOMS: atom_id res chain seq x y z
N MET A 1 74.99 -25.49 35.00
CA MET A 1 73.76 -24.70 34.75
C MET A 1 72.80 -25.57 33.95
N LYS A 2 71.80 -26.13 34.62
CA LYS A 2 70.35 -25.86 34.45
C LYS A 2 69.71 -26.56 33.24
N PHE A 3 68.88 -27.54 33.59
CA PHE A 3 67.83 -28.24 32.83
C PHE A 3 66.92 -27.32 32.01
N LEU A 4 66.26 -27.91 30.98
CA LEU A 4 64.88 -27.73 30.50
C LEU A 4 64.89 -28.11 28.99
N GLY A 5 64.25 -29.16 28.48
CA GLY A 5 62.95 -29.73 28.84
C GLY A 5 61.86 -28.93 28.14
N THR A 6 61.50 -29.29 26.90
CA THR A 6 60.37 -28.67 26.19
C THR A 6 59.44 -29.73 25.61
N VAL A 7 58.24 -29.69 26.18
CA VAL A 7 57.08 -30.56 25.98
C VAL A 7 56.41 -30.24 24.65
N THR A 8 56.06 -31.29 23.90
CA THR A 8 55.19 -31.23 22.72
C THR A 8 53.76 -30.93 23.17
N ALA A 9 53.22 -29.76 22.82
CA ALA A 9 51.82 -29.43 23.05
C ALA A 9 51.04 -29.58 21.72
N LEU A 10 50.27 -30.67 21.60
CA LEU A 10 49.20 -30.77 20.61
C LEU A 10 48.08 -29.81 21.02
N ALA A 11 47.90 -28.72 20.26
CA ALA A 11 46.69 -27.92 20.35
C ALA A 11 45.57 -28.60 19.56
N ALA A 12 44.65 -29.26 20.27
CA ALA A 12 43.37 -29.68 19.72
C ALA A 12 42.53 -28.41 19.46
N VAL A 13 42.41 -28.02 18.19
CA VAL A 13 41.46 -26.97 17.80
C VAL A 13 40.07 -27.59 17.83
N ASN A 14 39.34 -27.33 18.91
CA ASN A 14 37.90 -27.60 18.99
C ASN A 14 37.21 -26.77 17.90
N LEU A 15 36.84 -27.43 16.80
CA LEU A 15 35.89 -26.91 15.83
C LEU A 15 34.53 -26.81 16.54
N SER A 16 34.22 -25.63 17.07
CA SER A 16 32.83 -25.24 17.32
C SER A 16 32.14 -25.09 15.97
N ALA A 17 31.79 -26.23 15.37
CA ALA A 17 30.80 -26.29 14.32
C ALA A 17 29.48 -25.80 14.94
N PHE A 18 29.21 -24.51 14.81
CA PHE A 18 27.84 -24.03 14.85
C PHE A 18 27.16 -24.63 13.62
N ALA A 19 26.67 -25.85 13.78
CA ALA A 19 25.57 -26.38 13.00
C ALA A 19 24.37 -25.48 13.31
N SER A 20 24.30 -24.35 12.60
CA SER A 20 23.04 -23.64 12.45
C SER A 20 22.07 -24.67 11.90
N PRO A 21 20.89 -24.88 12.51
CA PRO A 21 19.82 -25.53 11.77
C PRO A 21 19.66 -24.67 10.51
N VAL A 22 19.85 -25.30 9.34
CA VAL A 22 19.24 -24.82 8.11
C VAL A 22 17.76 -24.87 8.43
N GLY A 23 17.25 -23.76 8.97
CA GLY A 23 15.84 -23.52 9.07
C GLY A 23 15.37 -23.66 7.65
N GLU A 24 14.68 -24.76 7.40
CA GLU A 24 13.87 -24.94 6.21
C GLU A 24 13.18 -23.60 6.01
N ILE A 25 13.52 -22.91 4.93
CA ILE A 25 12.67 -21.85 4.41
C ILE A 25 11.47 -22.63 3.93
N GLY A 26 10.61 -22.99 4.88
CA GLY A 26 9.25 -23.35 4.64
C GLY A 26 8.75 -22.19 3.82
N THR A 27 8.57 -22.46 2.54
CA THR A 27 7.65 -21.77 1.68
C THR A 27 6.28 -21.92 2.35
N SER A 28 6.08 -21.16 3.41
CA SER A 28 4.78 -20.65 3.78
C SER A 28 4.43 -19.69 2.65
N ILE A 29 4.07 -20.29 1.51
CA ILE A 29 3.05 -19.76 0.63
C ILE A 29 1.81 -19.80 1.52
N VAL A 30 1.74 -18.85 2.45
CA VAL A 30 0.46 -18.39 2.94
C VAL A 30 -0.17 -17.92 1.66
N GLU A 31 -1.03 -18.77 1.11
CA GLU A 31 -1.91 -18.46 0.02
C GLU A 31 -2.58 -17.15 0.44
N GLN A 32 -2.02 -16.04 -0.04
CA GLN A 32 -2.44 -14.70 0.31
C GLN A 32 -3.80 -14.60 -0.36
N ARG A 33 -4.85 -15.03 0.35
CA ARG A 33 -6.23 -14.83 -0.06
C ARG A 33 -6.33 -13.36 -0.35
N ALA A 34 -6.34 -13.01 -1.65
CA ALA A 34 -6.28 -11.63 -2.09
C ALA A 34 -7.44 -10.92 -1.39
N PRO A 35 -7.18 -10.02 -0.43
CA PRO A 35 -8.26 -9.45 0.35
C PRO A 35 -8.89 -8.41 -0.56
N PHE A 36 -9.94 -8.81 -1.27
CA PHE A 36 -10.68 -7.90 -2.11
C PHE A 36 -11.61 -7.06 -1.24
N VAL A 37 -11.72 -5.78 -1.56
CA VAL A 37 -12.80 -4.93 -1.06
C VAL A 37 -13.70 -4.53 -2.23
N THR A 38 -14.95 -4.18 -1.94
CA THR A 38 -15.89 -3.71 -2.96
C THR A 38 -16.38 -2.33 -2.59
N CYS A 39 -15.97 -1.34 -3.36
CA CYS A 39 -16.54 0.00 -3.29
C CYS A 39 -17.90 0.00 -3.98
N LYS A 40 -18.84 0.81 -3.47
CA LYS A 40 -20.23 0.85 -3.94
C LYS A 40 -20.70 2.28 -4.25
N PRO A 41 -19.99 3.03 -5.11
CA PRO A 41 -20.41 4.36 -5.49
C PRO A 41 -21.73 4.34 -6.27
N ILE A 42 -22.45 5.45 -6.23
CA ILE A 42 -23.59 5.71 -7.10
C ILE A 42 -23.06 6.31 -8.40
N ASN A 43 -23.38 5.68 -9.53
CA ASN A 43 -23.11 6.25 -10.83
C ASN A 43 -24.08 7.41 -11.08
N PHE A 44 -23.56 8.63 -11.23
CA PHE A 44 -24.37 9.85 -11.34
C PHE A 44 -25.32 9.81 -12.55
N SER A 45 -24.86 9.31 -13.70
CA SER A 45 -25.64 9.30 -14.94
C SER A 45 -26.80 8.30 -14.93
N THR A 46 -26.69 7.22 -14.15
CA THR A 46 -27.69 6.14 -14.12
C THR A 46 -28.45 6.04 -12.81
N ASN A 47 -27.98 6.74 -11.76
CA ASN A 47 -28.46 6.65 -10.39
C ASN A 47 -28.48 5.21 -9.83
N LYS A 48 -27.57 4.35 -10.31
CA LYS A 48 -27.41 2.96 -9.87
C LYS A 48 -26.08 2.79 -9.14
N VAL A 49 -26.04 1.83 -8.22
CA VAL A 49 -24.78 1.42 -7.58
C VAL A 49 -23.88 0.73 -8.62
N ASP A 50 -22.65 1.22 -8.78
CA ASP A 50 -21.58 0.55 -9.55
C ASP A 50 -20.70 -0.23 -8.57
N LEU A 51 -20.70 -1.56 -8.65
CA LEU A 51 -19.86 -2.38 -7.79
C LEU A 51 -18.43 -2.40 -8.32
N GLN A 52 -17.51 -1.82 -7.55
CA GLN A 52 -16.12 -1.71 -7.93
C GLN A 52 -15.26 -2.60 -7.03
N LYS A 53 -14.89 -3.77 -7.54
CA LYS A 53 -14.00 -4.72 -6.85
C LYS A 53 -12.56 -4.21 -6.90
N VAL A 54 -11.89 -4.17 -5.77
CA VAL A 54 -10.51 -3.71 -5.60
C VAL A 54 -9.69 -4.83 -4.99
N ASP A 55 -8.52 -5.08 -5.56
CA ASP A 55 -7.52 -5.96 -4.97
C ASP A 55 -6.59 -5.14 -4.05
N LEU A 56 -6.62 -5.44 -2.74
CA LEU A 56 -5.76 -4.72 -1.79
C LEU A 56 -4.27 -5.04 -1.94
N ALA A 57 -3.89 -6.18 -2.54
CA ALA A 57 -2.49 -6.45 -2.84
C ALA A 57 -1.98 -5.50 -3.93
N THR A 58 -2.76 -5.34 -4.99
CA THR A 58 -2.51 -4.30 -6.01
C THR A 58 -2.49 -2.91 -5.37
N ALA A 59 -3.48 -2.56 -4.55
CA ALA A 59 -3.51 -1.25 -3.87
C ALA A 59 -2.25 -0.99 -3.03
N ALA A 60 -1.78 -1.98 -2.26
CA ALA A 60 -0.53 -1.89 -1.50
C ALA A 60 0.69 -1.67 -2.40
N SER A 61 0.76 -2.39 -3.53
CA SER A 61 1.85 -2.24 -4.50
C SER A 61 1.85 -0.86 -5.15
N GLU A 62 0.67 -0.36 -5.54
CA GLU A 62 0.50 0.97 -6.13
C GLU A 62 0.86 2.07 -5.12
N ALA A 63 0.45 1.94 -3.86
CA ALA A 63 0.83 2.87 -2.78
C ALA A 63 2.36 2.96 -2.62
N ARG A 64 3.05 1.80 -2.61
CA ARG A 64 4.52 1.76 -2.54
C ARG A 64 5.18 2.39 -3.77
N ARG A 65 4.64 2.13 -4.97
CA ARG A 65 5.17 2.70 -6.21
C ARG A 65 4.95 4.22 -6.29
N ALA A 66 3.83 4.70 -5.76
CA ALA A 66 3.51 6.12 -5.70
C ALA A 66 4.49 6.89 -4.80
N GLY A 67 4.90 6.29 -3.68
CA GLY A 67 5.81 6.94 -2.73
C GLY A 67 5.10 8.02 -1.90
N LEU A 68 5.83 9.06 -1.51
CA LEU A 68 5.30 10.17 -0.70
C LEU A 68 5.44 11.53 -1.41
N VAL A 69 5.88 11.52 -2.67
CA VAL A 69 6.22 12.73 -3.44
C VAL A 69 5.38 12.76 -4.71
N PRO A 70 4.63 13.84 -4.97
CA PRO A 70 3.81 13.95 -6.16
C PRO A 70 4.68 13.95 -7.43
N GLY A 71 4.17 13.30 -8.48
CA GLY A 71 4.68 13.41 -9.84
C GLY A 71 3.95 14.47 -10.65
N LEU A 72 4.16 14.44 -11.97
CA LEU A 72 3.54 15.38 -12.92
C LEU A 72 1.99 15.32 -12.95
N SER A 73 1.40 14.20 -12.55
CA SER A 73 -0.05 14.06 -12.40
C SER A 73 -0.62 14.89 -11.23
N GLY A 74 0.23 15.29 -10.29
CA GLY A 74 -0.17 15.79 -8.97
C GLY A 74 -0.35 14.67 -7.94
N ASP A 75 -0.25 13.40 -8.33
CA ASP A 75 -0.37 12.24 -7.45
C ASP A 75 1.02 11.65 -7.09
N PRO A 76 1.18 11.02 -5.91
CA PRO A 76 0.22 11.01 -4.80
C PRO A 76 0.12 12.38 -4.13
N HIS A 77 -1.00 12.62 -3.45
CA HIS A 77 -1.24 13.84 -2.70
C HIS A 77 -1.73 13.55 -1.28
N ARG A 78 -1.64 14.57 -0.42
CA ARG A 78 -2.04 14.46 0.98
C ARG A 78 -3.55 14.26 1.07
N PHE A 79 -3.94 13.25 1.84
CA PHE A 79 -5.33 13.01 2.19
C PHE A 79 -5.59 13.53 3.60
N MET A 80 -6.55 14.44 3.74
CA MET A 80 -6.81 15.10 5.03
C MET A 80 -7.84 14.35 5.90
N ASN A 81 -8.54 13.36 5.32
CA ASN A 81 -9.59 12.58 6.00
C ASN A 81 -10.61 13.46 6.75
N GLY A 82 -11.17 14.46 6.07
CA GLY A 82 -12.14 15.38 6.66
C GLY A 82 -13.43 14.68 7.12
N GLU A 83 -13.76 13.55 6.49
CA GLU A 83 -14.91 12.72 6.84
C GLU A 83 -14.66 11.79 8.04
N GLY A 84 -13.43 11.70 8.55
CA GLY A 84 -13.11 10.88 9.72
C GLY A 84 -13.25 9.38 9.48
N ILE A 85 -12.99 8.91 8.25
CA ILE A 85 -13.03 7.49 7.88
C ILE A 85 -12.12 6.71 8.83
N LYS A 86 -12.58 5.53 9.24
CA LYS A 86 -11.82 4.56 10.04
C LYS A 86 -11.62 3.29 9.23
N TRP A 87 -10.37 2.90 9.03
CA TRP A 87 -10.00 1.71 8.25
C TRP A 87 -9.76 0.47 9.13
N GLY A 88 -9.76 0.63 10.46
CA GLY A 88 -9.39 -0.44 11.39
C GLY A 88 -7.89 -0.71 11.40
N VAL A 89 -7.09 0.18 10.79
CA VAL A 89 -5.64 0.10 10.74
C VAL A 89 -5.09 1.17 11.67
N ARG A 90 -4.46 0.76 12.77
CA ARG A 90 -4.01 1.67 13.85
C ARG A 90 -3.31 2.91 13.31
N ASN A 91 -2.30 2.75 12.45
CA ASN A 91 -1.50 3.87 11.94
C ASN A 91 -2.30 4.84 11.05
N CYS A 92 -3.45 4.41 10.52
CA CYS A 92 -4.34 5.22 9.70
C CYS A 92 -5.41 5.94 10.53
N ASP A 93 -5.84 5.31 11.62
CA ASP A 93 -6.94 5.79 12.45
C ASP A 93 -6.50 6.74 13.58
N LEU A 94 -5.18 6.90 13.76
CA LEU A 94 -4.59 7.84 14.72
C LEU A 94 -4.93 9.29 14.38
N ASN A 95 -5.18 10.09 15.42
CA ASN A 95 -5.29 11.53 15.26
C ASN A 95 -3.95 12.10 14.78
N GLY A 96 -4.00 12.95 13.75
CA GLY A 96 -2.80 13.52 13.13
C GLY A 96 -2.05 12.56 12.22
N ALA A 97 -2.61 11.40 11.86
CA ALA A 97 -2.03 10.51 10.86
C ALA A 97 -1.74 11.28 9.56
N ILE A 98 -0.53 11.11 9.04
CA ILE A 98 -0.14 11.69 7.76
C ILE A 98 -0.59 10.71 6.66
N LEU A 99 -1.74 10.97 6.06
CA LEU A 99 -2.29 10.13 5.02
C LEU A 99 -2.01 10.69 3.62
N PHE A 100 -1.90 9.77 2.67
CA PHE A 100 -1.78 10.03 1.25
C PHE A 100 -2.81 9.20 0.49
N GLU A 101 -3.19 9.70 -0.67
CA GLU A 101 -4.02 8.99 -1.63
C GLU A 101 -3.35 8.89 -2.99
N PHE A 102 -3.63 7.81 -3.71
CA PHE A 102 -3.12 7.56 -5.06
C PHE A 102 -4.15 6.81 -5.91
N PRO A 103 -4.39 7.19 -7.17
CA PRO A 103 -5.40 6.53 -8.01
C PRO A 103 -5.02 5.09 -8.37
N ILE A 104 -6.02 4.21 -8.33
CA ILE A 104 -5.90 2.81 -8.71
C ILE A 104 -7.13 2.40 -9.54
N TYR A 105 -6.99 1.37 -10.37
CA TYR A 105 -8.10 0.86 -11.17
C TYR A 105 -8.74 -0.36 -10.51
N LYS A 106 -10.06 -0.50 -10.71
CA LYS A 106 -10.80 -1.70 -10.27
C LYS A 106 -10.31 -2.95 -11.00
N VAL A 107 -10.51 -4.10 -10.36
CA VAL A 107 -10.24 -5.42 -10.94
C VAL A 107 -10.92 -5.52 -12.31
N GLY A 108 -10.17 -6.03 -13.29
CA GLY A 108 -10.60 -6.16 -14.69
C GLY A 108 -10.06 -5.07 -15.61
N ILE A 109 -9.63 -3.92 -15.08
CA ILE A 109 -8.94 -2.89 -15.85
C ILE A 109 -7.43 -3.13 -15.76
N LYS A 110 -6.81 -3.56 -16.86
CA LYS A 110 -5.37 -3.82 -16.95
C LYS A 110 -4.57 -2.54 -17.23
N LYS A 111 -4.67 -1.57 -16.33
CA LYS A 111 -3.94 -0.29 -16.39
C LYS A 111 -3.38 0.05 -15.02
N THR A 112 -2.35 0.88 -15.01
CA THR A 112 -1.74 1.45 -13.81
C THR A 112 -1.64 2.96 -13.95
N TRP A 113 -1.88 3.69 -12.85
CA TRP A 113 -1.77 5.14 -12.90
C TRP A 113 -0.32 5.56 -13.06
N GLN A 114 -0.08 6.48 -13.99
CA GLN A 114 1.24 7.00 -14.30
C GLN A 114 1.44 8.32 -13.55
N LYS A 115 2.10 8.25 -12.38
CA LYS A 115 2.30 9.42 -11.51
C LYS A 115 3.05 10.55 -12.23
N ASP A 116 3.95 10.21 -13.13
CA ASP A 116 4.82 11.13 -13.86
C ASP A 116 4.28 11.52 -15.25
N ALA A 117 3.02 11.19 -15.55
CA ALA A 117 2.30 11.69 -16.72
C ALA A 117 1.22 12.69 -16.28
N LYS A 118 0.86 13.63 -17.15
CA LYS A 118 -0.26 14.56 -16.87
C LYS A 118 -1.56 13.77 -16.71
N THR A 119 -2.40 14.18 -15.75
CA THR A 119 -3.73 13.60 -15.52
C THR A 119 -4.62 13.69 -16.76
N LYS A 120 -4.57 14.82 -17.47
CA LYS A 120 -5.23 15.01 -18.76
C LYS A 120 -4.62 14.07 -19.80
N GLY A 121 -5.33 12.99 -20.14
CA GLY A 121 -4.90 11.97 -21.11
C GLY A 121 -4.82 10.56 -20.52
N GLN A 122 -4.86 10.44 -19.18
CA GLN A 122 -5.01 9.15 -18.52
C GLN A 122 -6.49 8.76 -18.45
N THR A 123 -6.76 7.46 -18.43
CA THR A 123 -8.11 6.96 -18.16
C THR A 123 -8.47 7.28 -16.71
N LEU A 124 -9.68 7.79 -16.46
CA LEU A 124 -10.09 8.14 -15.11
C LEU A 124 -10.09 6.91 -14.20
N ALA A 125 -9.59 7.10 -12.99
CA ALA A 125 -9.60 6.13 -11.91
C ALA A 125 -10.39 6.73 -10.74
N ASP A 126 -11.62 6.25 -10.56
CA ASP A 126 -12.53 6.73 -9.50
C ASP A 126 -12.10 6.25 -8.10
N ILE A 127 -11.20 5.28 -8.03
CA ILE A 127 -10.76 4.63 -6.79
C ILE A 127 -9.38 5.15 -6.43
N ARG A 128 -9.20 5.41 -5.14
CA ARG A 128 -7.94 5.85 -4.54
C ARG A 128 -7.51 4.80 -3.52
N THR A 129 -6.25 4.38 -3.56
CA THR A 129 -5.62 3.71 -2.42
C THR A 129 -5.25 4.77 -1.39
N VAL A 130 -5.54 4.52 -0.11
CA VAL A 130 -5.18 5.39 1.00
C VAL A 130 -4.12 4.70 1.84
N TYR A 131 -3.08 5.43 2.21
CA TYR A 131 -1.98 4.89 2.99
C TYR A 131 -1.38 5.95 3.92
N ALA A 132 -0.86 5.48 5.05
CA ALA A 132 -0.21 6.32 6.04
C ALA A 132 1.30 6.39 5.79
N ASN A 133 1.87 7.57 5.98
CA ASN A 133 3.29 7.77 6.17
C ASN A 133 3.64 7.53 7.63
N VAL A 134 4.44 6.50 7.88
CA VAL A 134 4.95 6.16 9.21
C VAL A 134 6.46 6.27 9.17
N ASN A 135 6.98 7.47 9.49
CA ASN A 135 8.42 7.79 9.47
C ASN A 135 9.10 7.45 8.13
N GLY A 136 8.47 7.78 7.01
CA GLY A 136 8.92 7.45 5.66
C GLY A 136 8.45 6.09 5.15
N GLY A 137 7.95 5.22 6.04
CA GLY A 137 7.32 3.95 5.68
C GLY A 137 5.89 4.12 5.15
N ILE A 138 5.49 3.23 4.24
CA ILE A 138 4.14 3.23 3.65
C ILE A 138 3.33 2.08 4.25
N VAL A 139 2.22 2.42 4.91
CA VAL A 139 1.26 1.46 5.48
C VAL A 139 -0.08 1.63 4.77
N LEU A 140 -0.54 0.58 4.08
CA LEU A 140 -1.86 0.59 3.44
C LEU A 140 -2.96 0.73 4.49
N CYS A 141 -3.85 1.70 4.29
CA CYS A 141 -5.08 1.86 5.08
C CYS A 141 -6.23 1.12 4.41
N GLY A 142 -6.40 1.30 3.10
CA GLY A 142 -7.43 0.65 2.31
C GLY A 142 -7.62 1.31 0.96
N ALA A 143 -8.80 1.13 0.37
CA ALA A 143 -9.21 1.83 -0.83
C ALA A 143 -10.50 2.61 -0.57
N MET A 144 -10.65 3.74 -1.24
CA MET A 144 -11.83 4.60 -1.18
C MET A 144 -12.22 5.05 -2.58
N THR A 145 -13.44 5.55 -2.71
CA THR A 145 -13.94 6.21 -3.92
C THR A 145 -14.93 7.29 -3.50
N HIS A 146 -15.19 8.23 -4.39
CA HIS A 146 -16.27 9.19 -4.18
C HIS A 146 -17.62 8.48 -4.09
N THR A 147 -18.53 8.98 -3.26
CA THR A 147 -19.89 8.42 -3.13
C THR A 147 -20.67 8.48 -4.44
N LYS A 148 -20.36 9.45 -5.30
CA LYS A 148 -20.86 9.56 -6.68
C LYS A 148 -19.71 9.59 -7.67
N ILE A 149 -19.84 8.80 -8.74
CA ILE A 149 -18.85 8.71 -9.84
C ILE A 149 -19.48 9.10 -11.18
N ASN A 150 -18.66 9.35 -12.19
CA ASN A 150 -19.10 9.81 -13.51
C ASN A 150 -19.90 11.12 -13.48
N ILE A 151 -19.51 12.03 -12.57
CA ILE A 151 -20.12 13.35 -12.48
C ILE A 151 -19.64 14.19 -13.68
N PRO A 152 -20.55 14.74 -14.51
CA PRO A 152 -20.18 15.63 -15.61
C PRO A 152 -19.33 16.81 -15.12
N ILE A 153 -18.35 17.23 -15.92
CA ILE A 153 -17.38 18.28 -15.54
C ILE A 153 -18.11 19.56 -15.12
N GLU A 154 -19.21 19.92 -15.79
CA GLU A 154 -20.01 21.10 -15.43
C GLU A 154 -20.73 21.00 -14.07
N LYS A 155 -20.80 19.81 -13.44
CA LYS A 155 -21.45 19.55 -12.15
C LYS A 155 -20.49 19.17 -11.02
N GLN A 156 -19.17 19.10 -11.29
CA GLN A 156 -18.17 18.69 -10.30
C GLN A 156 -17.99 19.68 -9.15
N GLY A 157 -18.45 20.94 -9.28
CA GLY A 157 -18.42 21.95 -8.21
C GLY A 157 -19.47 21.77 -7.10
N ALA A 158 -20.36 20.77 -7.19
CA ALA A 158 -21.54 20.65 -6.31
C ALA A 158 -21.69 19.29 -5.60
N ALA A 159 -20.67 18.43 -5.59
CA ALA A 159 -20.80 17.08 -5.04
C ALA A 159 -19.60 16.66 -4.18
N LEU A 160 -19.50 17.23 -2.98
CA LEU A 160 -18.84 16.63 -1.83
C LEU A 160 -19.92 16.37 -0.77
N LEU A 161 -19.85 15.19 -0.13
CA LEU A 161 -20.73 14.62 0.91
C LEU A 161 -21.96 13.81 0.45
N GLN A 162 -21.99 12.54 0.89
CA GLN A 162 -22.88 12.10 1.99
C GLN A 162 -22.44 10.70 2.49
N THR A 163 -22.09 10.66 3.79
CA THR A 163 -21.95 9.54 4.76
C THR A 163 -21.62 8.15 4.26
#